data_AF-R6ZZW8-F1
#
_entry.id   AF-R6ZZW8-F1
#
_cell.length_a   1.000
_cell.length_b   1.000
_cell.length_c   1.000
_cell.angle_alpha   90.00
_cell.angle_beta   90.00
_cell.angle_gamma   90.00
#
_symmetry.space_group_name_H-M   'P 1'
#
loop_
_entity.id
_entity.type
_entity.pdbx_description
1 polymer ?
#
loop_
_entity_poly.entity_id
_entity_poly.type
_entity_poly.pdbx_seq_one_letter_code
_entity_poly.pdbx_strand_id
1 'polypeptide(L)'
;MYYAALIIIALIFIWRMTVGFRKGMVQEIISLIAMAVAGVCVLLIFGAIGSYLNREIGKVVQMVIVLLVVCAVYRLIHVLFTSLELISKLPVIKWLDKLLGIVIGAGEAALIVGFIIYFLKSWGLSVLNV
;
A
#
# COMPACT_ATOMS: atom_id res chain seq x y z
N MET A 1 13.79 -15.38 -17.60
CA MET A 1 13.65 -14.41 -16.47
C MET A 1 12.40 -13.53 -16.61
N TYR A 2 12.17 -12.89 -17.76
CA TYR A 2 11.00 -12.01 -17.98
C TYR A 2 9.63 -12.70 -17.89
N TYR A 3 9.50 -13.92 -18.43
CA TYR A 3 8.25 -14.69 -18.39
C TYR A 3 7.82 -15.09 -16.96
N ALA A 4 8.78 -15.42 -16.08
CA ALA A 4 8.48 -15.74 -14.69
C ALA A 4 7.95 -14.50 -13.93
N ALA A 5 8.52 -13.32 -14.19
CA ALA A 5 8.03 -12.07 -13.60
C ALA A 5 6.61 -11.74 -14.07
N LEU A 6 6.30 -11.92 -15.35
CA LEU A 6 4.94 -11.73 -15.89
C LEU A 6 3.92 -12.67 -15.24
N ILE A 7 4.28 -13.94 -15.02
CA ILE A 7 3.41 -14.92 -14.37
C ILE A 7 3.12 -14.51 -12.92
N ILE A 8 4.14 -14.08 -12.18
CA ILE A 8 3.99 -13.61 -10.79
C ILE A 8 3.09 -12.36 -10.72
N ILE A 9 3.33 -11.41 -11.63
CA ILE A 9 2.52 -10.19 -11.75
C ILE A 9 1.05 -10.52 -12.03
N ALA A 10 0.78 -11.40 -13.00
CA ALA A 10 -0.57 -11.83 -13.33
C ALA A 10 -1.26 -12.52 -12.15
N LEU A 11 -0.53 -13.36 -11.40
CA LEU A 11 -1.06 -14.03 -10.21
C LEU A 11 -1.45 -13.04 -9.11
N ILE A 12 -0.59 -12.04 -8.85
CA ILE A 12 -0.86 -10.98 -7.87
C ILE A 12 -2.08 -10.16 -8.30
N PHE A 13 -2.19 -9.86 -9.59
CA PHE A 13 -3.29 -9.07 -10.16
C PHE A 13 -4.64 -9.78 -10.01
N ILE A 14 -4.70 -11.07 -10.37
CA ILE A 14 -5.90 -11.92 -10.25
C ILE A 14 -6.31 -12.08 -8.78
N TRP A 15 -5.32 -12.30 -7.91
CA TRP A 15 -5.56 -12.44 -6.47
C TRP A 15 -6.12 -11.15 -5.87
N ARG A 16 -5.52 -10.00 -6.19
CA ARG A 16 -5.96 -8.68 -5.70
C ARG A 16 -7.33 -8.29 -6.22
N MET A 17 -7.61 -8.50 -7.51
CA MET A 17 -8.96 -8.27 -8.06
C MET A 17 -10.03 -9.10 -7.35
N THR A 18 -9.73 -10.36 -7.04
CA THR A 18 -10.66 -11.26 -6.34
C THR A 18 -10.90 -10.81 -4.89
N VAL A 19 -9.86 -10.28 -4.23
CA VAL A 19 -9.95 -9.71 -2.88
C VAL A 19 -10.82 -8.44 -2.90
N GLY A 20 -10.61 -7.54 -3.87
CA GLY A 20 -11.40 -6.31 -4.00
C GLY A 20 -12.89 -6.54 -4.25
N PHE A 21 -13.22 -7.57 -5.02
CA PHE A 21 -14.62 -7.95 -5.25
C PHE A 21 -15.34 -8.47 -3.99
N ARG A 22 -14.61 -9.10 -3.06
CA ARG A 22 -15.21 -9.66 -1.83
C ARG A 22 -15.28 -8.66 -0.68
N LYS A 23 -14.32 -7.73 -0.62
CA LYS A 23 -14.16 -6.79 0.49
C LYS A 23 -15.06 -5.54 0.39
N GLY A 24 -15.37 -5.08 -0.82
CA GLY A 24 -16.13 -3.84 -1.02
C GLY A 24 -15.22 -2.61 -1.14
N MET A 25 -15.81 -1.47 -1.49
CA MET A 25 -15.11 -0.23 -1.82
C MET A 25 -14.36 0.35 -0.63
N VAL A 26 -14.99 0.39 0.54
CA VAL A 26 -14.42 1.06 1.73
C VAL A 26 -13.18 0.31 2.21
N GLN A 27 -13.24 -1.01 2.33
CA GLN A 27 -12.07 -1.83 2.68
C GLN A 27 -10.92 -1.67 1.69
N GLU A 28 -11.20 -1.53 0.40
CA GLU A 28 -10.14 -1.36 -0.61
C GLU A 28 -9.51 0.04 -0.55
N ILE A 29 -10.30 1.09 -0.26
CA ILE A 29 -9.77 2.43 0.04
C ILE A 29 -8.89 2.40 1.29
N ILE A 30 -9.32 1.71 2.35
CA ILE A 30 -8.53 1.54 3.57
C ILE A 30 -7.22 0.80 3.25
N SER A 31 -7.27 -0.25 2.43
CA SER A 31 -6.08 -0.98 1.95
C SER A 31 -5.11 -0.06 1.19
N LEU A 32 -5.63 0.79 0.30
CA LEU A 32 -4.82 1.76 -0.44
C LEU A 32 -4.10 2.74 0.50
N ILE A 33 -4.83 3.30 1.47
CA ILE A 33 -4.26 4.20 2.48
C ILE A 33 -3.23 3.44 3.33
N ALA A 34 -3.54 2.20 3.72
CA ALA A 34 -2.62 1.33 4.47
C ALA A 34 -1.31 1.12 3.72
N MET A 35 -1.38 0.84 2.42
CA MET A 35 -0.23 0.62 1.57
C MET A 35 0.63 1.90 1.46
N ALA A 36 -0.01 3.06 1.28
CA ALA A 36 0.69 4.35 1.25
C ALA A 36 1.41 4.65 2.58
N VAL A 37 0.71 4.46 3.71
CA VAL A 37 1.28 4.66 5.05
C VAL A 37 2.41 3.66 5.30
N ALA A 38 2.25 2.39 4.92
CA ALA A 38 3.31 1.39 5.01
C ALA A 38 4.56 1.81 4.22
N GLY A 39 4.39 2.39 3.02
CA GLY A 39 5.48 2.96 2.24
C GLY A 39 6.23 4.05 2.99
N VAL A 40 5.51 5.01 3.58
CA VAL A 40 6.11 6.08 4.41
C VAL A 40 6.84 5.49 5.62
N CYS A 41 6.24 4.51 6.30
CA CYS A 41 6.87 3.82 7.43
C CYS A 41 8.19 3.15 7.03
N VAL A 42 8.24 2.46 5.89
CA VAL A 42 9.46 1.83 5.38
C VAL A 42 10.55 2.88 5.11
N LEU A 43 10.18 4.01 4.49
CA LEU A 43 11.13 5.12 4.24
C LEU A 43 11.67 5.71 5.56
N LEU A 44 10.80 5.91 6.55
CA LEU A 44 11.20 6.40 7.88
C LEU A 44 12.13 5.42 8.59
N ILE A 45 11.88 4.12 8.50
CA ILE A 45 12.75 3.08 9.08
C ILE A 45 14.11 3.07 8.39
N PHE A 46 14.16 3.12 7.05
CA PHE A 46 15.41 3.23 6.32
C PHE A 46 16.20 4.50 6.70
N GLY A 47 15.51 5.63 6.84
CA GLY A 47 16.09 6.88 7.32
C GLY A 47 16.62 6.77 8.75
N ALA A 48 15.88 6.10 9.65
CA ALA A 48 16.31 5.87 11.02
C ALA A 48 17.55 4.96 11.09
N ILE A 49 17.64 3.91 10.26
CA ILE A 49 18.82 3.04 10.17
C ILE A 49 20.03 3.83 9.65
N GLY A 50 19.87 4.61 8.58
CA GLY A 50 20.96 5.46 8.06
C GLY A 50 21.46 6.47 9.09
N SER A 51 20.52 7.08 9.83
CA SER A 51 20.85 8.03 10.90
C SER A 51 21.49 7.37 12.13
N TYR A 52 21.18 6.10 12.40
CA TYR A 52 21.83 5.30 13.45
C TYR A 52 23.28 4.97 13.07
N LEU A 53 23.54 4.62 11.80
CA LEU A 53 24.89 4.39 11.28
C LEU A 53 25.76 5.66 11.34
N ASN A 54 25.18 6.84 11.12
CA ASN A 54 25.91 8.12 11.17
C ASN A 54 26.11 8.66 12.62
N ARG A 55 25.70 7.89 13.65
CA ARG A 55 25.80 8.23 15.08
C ARG A 55 25.06 9.51 15.49
N GLU A 56 24.08 9.93 14.70
CA GLU A 56 23.21 11.09 14.94
C GLU A 56 21.96 10.68 15.72
N ILE A 57 22.12 10.42 17.02
CA ILE A 57 21.06 9.89 17.89
C ILE A 57 19.82 10.81 17.94
N GLY A 58 20.02 12.14 17.85
CA GLY A 58 18.92 13.11 17.84
C GLY A 58 17.97 12.96 16.64
N LYS A 59 18.50 12.64 15.46
CA LYS A 59 17.72 12.43 14.24
C LYS A 59 16.96 11.09 14.28
N VAL A 60 17.55 10.05 14.85
CA VAL A 60 16.89 8.74 15.06
C VAL A 60 15.66 8.89 15.96
N VAL A 61 15.81 9.59 17.09
CA VAL A 61 14.70 9.83 18.04
C VAL A 61 13.57 10.60 17.34
N GLN A 62 13.90 11.62 16.55
CA GLN A 62 12.89 12.37 15.78
C GLN A 62 12.13 11.45 14.81
N MET A 63 12.83 10.59 14.05
CA MET A 63 12.19 9.65 13.11
C MET A 63 11.26 8.66 13.82
N VAL A 64 11.66 8.15 14.99
CA VAL A 64 10.83 7.22 15.79
C VAL A 64 9.56 7.92 16.30
N ILE A 65 9.66 9.15 16.79
CA ILE A 65 8.50 9.92 17.25
C ILE A 65 7.53 10.18 16.08
N VAL A 66 8.04 10.60 14.92
CA VAL A 66 7.23 10.83 13.71
C VAL A 66 6.54 9.54 13.27
N LEU A 67 7.26 8.41 13.27
CA LEU A 67 6.69 7.10 12.94
C LEU A 67 5.51 6.75 13.86
N LEU A 68 5.66 6.98 15.18
CA LEU A 68 4.59 6.76 16.15
C LEU A 68 3.35 7.62 15.88
N VAL A 69 3.54 8.91 15.59
CA VAL A 69 2.44 9.84 15.28
C VAL A 69 1.72 9.41 14.00
N VAL A 70 2.45 9.09 12.93
CA VAL A 70 1.86 8.63 11.66
C VAL A 70 1.04 7.36 11.87
N CYS A 71 1.58 6.40 12.62
CA CYS A 71 0.90 5.13 12.91
C CYS A 71 -0.37 5.34 13.75
N ALA A 72 -0.33 6.26 14.73
CA ALA A 72 -1.48 6.62 15.55
C ALA A 72 -2.59 7.28 14.74
N VAL A 73 -2.26 8.26 13.90
CA VAL A 73 -3.21 8.96 13.01
C VAL A 73 -3.83 7.97 12.03
N TYR A 74 -3.02 7.11 11.40
CA TYR A 74 -3.52 6.07 10.50
C TYR A 74 -4.49 5.12 11.19
N ARG A 75 -4.18 4.67 12.42
CA ARG A 75 -5.07 3.81 13.19
C ARG A 75 -6.41 4.50 13.48
N LEU A 76 -6.39 5.79 13.82
CA LEU A 76 -7.61 6.56 14.06
C LEU A 76 -8.49 6.63 12.81
N ILE A 77 -7.89 6.99 11.67
CA ILE A 77 -8.57 7.09 10.39
C ILE A 77 -9.16 5.73 10.00
N HIS A 78 -8.37 4.66 10.09
CA HIS A 78 -8.85 3.31 9.79
C HIS A 78 -10.09 2.96 10.62
N VAL A 79 -10.11 3.23 11.92
CA VAL A 79 -11.25 2.92 12.79
C VAL A 79 -12.50 3.73 12.38
N LEU A 80 -12.34 5.01 12.03
CA LEU A 80 -13.43 5.86 11.56
C LEU A 80 -14.01 5.36 10.22
N PHE A 81 -13.16 5.02 9.26
CA PHE A 81 -13.59 4.52 7.95
C PHE A 81 -14.23 3.12 8.03
N THR A 82 -13.72 2.22 8.88
CA THR A 82 -14.37 0.93 9.14
C THR A 82 -15.78 1.11 9.70
N SER A 83 -15.99 2.14 10.51
CA SER A 83 -17.31 2.43 11.08
C SER A 83 -18.30 2.91 10.02
N LEU A 84 -17.83 3.68 9.02
CA LEU A 84 -18.62 4.09 7.85
C LEU A 84 -18.99 2.90 6.94
N GLU A 85 -18.10 1.91 6.81
CA GLU A 85 -18.39 0.68 6.04
C GLU A 85 -19.61 -0.07 6.59
N LEU A 86 -19.76 -0.12 7.91
CA LEU A 86 -20.94 -0.75 8.54
C LEU A 86 -22.24 0.01 8.24
N ILE A 87 -22.18 1.34 8.11
CA ILE A 87 -23.34 2.17 7.74
C ILE A 87 -23.73 1.98 6.26
N SER A 88 -22.76 1.74 5.37
CA SER A 88 -22.97 1.64 3.91
C SER A 88 -23.65 0.32 3.46
N LYS A 89 -23.95 -0.59 4.40
CA LYS A 89 -24.44 -1.95 4.14
C LYS A 89 -25.90 -2.04 3.67
N LEU A 90 -26.55 -0.91 3.31
CA LEU A 90 -27.90 -0.92 2.75
C LEU A 90 -27.92 -1.58 1.35
N PRO A 91 -28.93 -2.42 1.05
CA PRO A 91 -28.92 -3.36 -0.08
C PRO A 91 -28.81 -2.70 -1.47
N VAL A 92 -29.24 -1.45 -1.61
CA VAL A 92 -29.14 -0.68 -2.87
C VAL A 92 -27.70 -0.20 -3.13
N ILE A 93 -26.97 0.17 -2.08
CA ILE A 93 -25.60 0.70 -2.18
C ILE A 93 -24.59 -0.45 -2.32
N LYS A 94 -24.94 -1.64 -1.83
CA LYS A 94 -24.06 -2.83 -1.81
C LYS A 94 -23.59 -3.29 -3.19
N TRP A 95 -24.41 -3.10 -4.24
CA TRP A 95 -24.02 -3.41 -5.62
C TRP A 95 -23.05 -2.38 -6.19
N LEU A 96 -23.28 -1.09 -5.90
CA LEU A 96 -22.39 0.00 -6.29
C LEU A 96 -21.04 -0.10 -5.55
N ASP A 97 -21.06 -0.43 -4.27
CA ASP A 97 -19.87 -0.64 -3.43
C ASP A 97 -19.01 -1.80 -3.95
N LYS A 98 -19.64 -2.84 -4.51
CA LYS A 98 -18.94 -3.97 -5.12
C LYS A 98 -18.32 -3.63 -6.48
N LEU A 99 -19.03 -2.85 -7.31
CA LEU A 99 -18.50 -2.35 -8.58
C LEU A 99 -17.34 -1.37 -8.38
N LEU A 100 -17.49 -0.42 -7.45
CA LEU A 100 -16.43 0.52 -7.11
C LEU A 100 -15.26 -0.20 -6.43
N GLY A 101 -15.51 -1.21 -5.61
CA GLY A 101 -14.46 -2.10 -5.07
C GLY A 101 -13.64 -2.81 -6.15
N ILE A 102 -14.25 -3.25 -7.25
CA ILE A 102 -13.51 -3.79 -8.41
C ILE A 102 -12.62 -2.72 -9.04
N VAL A 103 -13.17 -1.52 -9.29
CA VAL A 103 -12.43 -0.43 -9.95
C VAL A 103 -11.25 0.01 -9.09
N ILE A 104 -11.47 0.19 -7.78
CA ILE A 104 -10.42 0.59 -6.84
C ILE A 104 -9.39 -0.53 -6.67
N GLY A 105 -9.82 -1.78 -6.54
CA GLY A 105 -8.91 -2.94 -6.42
C GLY A 105 -8.09 -3.18 -7.68
N ALA A 106 -8.67 -2.96 -8.87
CA ALA A 106 -7.93 -2.95 -10.13
C ALA A 106 -6.91 -1.81 -10.18
N GLY A 107 -7.29 -0.62 -9.70
CA GLY A 107 -6.39 0.53 -9.55
C GLY A 107 -5.22 0.22 -8.61
N GLU A 108 -5.48 -0.35 -7.44
CA GLU A 108 -4.47 -0.72 -6.46
C GLU A 108 -3.52 -1.80 -7.02
N ALA A 109 -4.05 -2.81 -7.71
CA ALA A 109 -3.25 -3.82 -8.39
C ALA A 109 -2.36 -3.22 -9.49
N ALA A 110 -2.89 -2.30 -10.31
CA ALA A 110 -2.12 -1.60 -11.33
C ALA A 110 -1.00 -0.74 -10.71
N LEU A 111 -1.27 -0.09 -9.57
CA LEU A 111 -0.30 0.69 -8.82
C LEU A 111 0.85 -0.18 -8.31
N ILE A 112 0.55 -1.34 -7.71
CA ILE A 112 1.55 -2.30 -7.23
C ILE A 112 2.42 -2.81 -8.37
N VAL A 113 1.79 -3.23 -9.47
CA VAL A 113 2.49 -3.74 -10.65
C VAL A 113 3.36 -2.65 -11.29
N GLY A 114 2.82 -1.45 -11.46
CA GLY A 114 3.58 -0.29 -11.96
C GLY A 114 4.78 0.04 -11.08
N PHE A 115 4.60 0.02 -9.75
CA PHE A 115 5.68 0.24 -8.80
C PHE A 115 6.76 -0.83 -8.89
N ILE A 116 6.39 -2.11 -8.99
CA ILE A 116 7.33 -3.23 -9.18
C ILE A 116 8.11 -3.07 -10.49
N ILE A 117 7.45 -2.73 -11.59
CA ILE A 117 8.12 -2.54 -12.90
C ILE A 117 9.07 -1.34 -12.84
N TYR A 118 8.65 -0.23 -12.23
CA TYR A 118 9.50 0.95 -12.06
C TYR A 118 10.73 0.63 -11.19
N PHE A 119 10.53 -0.06 -10.07
CA PHE A 119 11.61 -0.47 -9.19
C PHE A 119 12.57 -1.44 -9.89
N LEU A 120 12.03 -2.42 -10.63
CA LEU A 120 12.83 -3.38 -11.40
C LEU A 120 13.57 -2.70 -12.56
N LYS A 121 12.99 -1.68 -13.19
CA LYS A 121 13.67 -0.87 -14.22
C LYS A 121 14.80 -0.05 -13.60
N SER A 122 14.57 0.58 -12.45
CA SER A 122 15.57 1.36 -11.72
C SER A 122 16.76 0.49 -11.30
N TRP A 123 16.49 -0.69 -10.72
CA TRP A 123 17.55 -1.65 -10.34
C TRP A 123 18.18 -2.36 -11.55
N GLY A 124 17.39 -2.67 -12.58
CA GLY A 124 17.85 -3.36 -13.79
C GLY A 124 18.72 -2.50 -14.70
N LEU A 125 18.47 -1.18 -14.79
CA LEU A 125 19.37 -0.24 -15.46
C LEU A 125 20.70 -0.06 -14.70
N SER A 126 20.69 -0.23 -13.38
CA SER A 126 21.92 -0.20 -12.57
C SER A 126 22.81 -1.43 -12.78
N VAL A 127 22.21 -2.59 -13.10
CA VAL A 127 22.95 -3.84 -13.39
C VAL A 127 23.51 -3.89 -14.82
N LEU A 128 22.90 -3.18 -15.77
CA LEU A 128 23.36 -3.11 -17.17
C LEU A 128 24.37 -1.98 -17.45
N ASN A 129 24.68 -1.13 -16.46
CA ASN A 129 25.65 -0.04 -16.57
C ASN A 129 26.90 -0.30 -15.68
N VAL A 130 27.31 -1.57 -15.57
CA VAL A 130 28.63 -1.97 -15.08
C VAL A 130 29.41 -2.68 -16.18
#